data_AF-A0A7X7AQ76-F1
#
_entry.id   AF-A0A7X7AQ76-F1
#
_cell.length_a   1.000
_cell.length_b   1.000
_cell.length_c   1.000
_cell.angle_alpha   90.00
_cell.angle_beta   90.00
_cell.angle_gamma   90.00
#
_symmetry.space_group_name_H-M   'P 1'
#
loop_
_entity.id
_entity.type
_entity.pdbx_description
1 polymer ?
#
loop_
_entity_poly.entity_id
_entity_poly.type
_entity_poly.pdbx_seq_one_letter_code
_entity_poly.pdbx_strand_id
1 'polypeptide(L)'
;MTEDKMKFSTLEEVQEEEARIVAGGYYIGGDKYTVEQYSQAGVTWEHNFWSKDRYFIRGVSIDQKMAETITDKYFLVGRQLTDDELRIIGVKI
;
A
#
# COMPACT_ATOMS: atom_id res chain seq x y z
N MET A 1 -10.59 36.49 32.98
CA MET A 1 -10.21 35.13 33.40
C MET A 1 -11.33 34.22 32.89
N THR A 2 -11.32 33.92 31.59
CA THR A 2 -10.81 32.69 30.94
C THR A 2 -11.89 31.60 30.97
N GLU A 3 -12.84 31.64 30.03
CA GLU A 3 -12.84 30.84 28.78
C GLU A 3 -13.00 29.34 29.02
N ASP A 4 -14.24 28.94 29.28
CA ASP A 4 -14.69 27.55 29.18
C ASP A 4 -15.40 27.37 27.83
N LYS A 5 -14.62 26.96 26.83
CA LYS A 5 -15.12 26.42 25.57
C LYS A 5 -14.50 25.05 25.40
N MET A 6 -15.14 24.04 26.00
CA MET A 6 -15.00 22.65 25.60
C MET A 6 -15.39 22.55 24.13
N LYS A 7 -14.40 22.67 23.24
CA LYS A 7 -14.51 22.26 21.85
C LYS A 7 -14.62 20.74 21.87
N PHE A 8 -15.81 20.26 21.53
CA PHE A 8 -16.00 18.91 21.04
C PHE A 8 -15.08 18.74 19.81
N SER A 9 -13.93 18.10 20.01
CA SER A 9 -13.13 17.61 18.90
C SER A 9 -13.94 16.54 18.18
N THR A 10 -14.20 16.83 16.92
CA THR A 10 -14.92 16.07 15.91
C THR A 10 -14.56 14.58 15.93
N LEU A 11 -15.57 13.71 16.09
CA LEU A 11 -15.49 12.25 16.04
C LEU A 11 -14.90 11.67 14.74
N GLU A 12 -14.78 12.48 13.68
CA GLU A 12 -14.19 12.07 12.40
C GLU A 12 -12.66 11.90 12.47
N GLU A 13 -11.96 12.69 13.29
CA GLU A 13 -10.49 12.65 13.36
C GLU A 13 -9.96 11.42 14.12
N VAL A 14 -10.81 10.80 14.95
CA VAL A 14 -10.45 9.62 15.75
C VAL A 14 -10.53 8.32 14.93
N GLN A 15 -11.39 8.26 13.90
CA GLN A 15 -11.55 7.04 13.08
C GLN A 15 -10.37 6.80 12.13
N GLU A 16 -9.73 7.87 11.62
CA GLU A 16 -8.52 7.71 10.80
C GLU A 16 -7.32 7.21 11.62
N GLU A 17 -7.24 7.58 12.90
CA GLU A 17 -6.14 7.15 13.78
C GLU A 17 -6.31 5.70 14.27
N GLU A 18 -7.54 5.24 14.54
CA GLU A 18 -7.78 3.82 14.86
C GLU A 18 -7.62 2.89 13.64
N ALA A 19 -7.93 3.35 12.42
CA ALA A 19 -7.66 2.57 11.21
C ALA A 19 -6.16 2.35 10.99
N ARG A 20 -5.31 3.32 11.36
CA ARG A 20 -3.85 3.17 11.32
C ARG A 20 -3.32 2.15 12.33
N ILE A 21 -3.97 1.98 13.48
CA ILE A 21 -3.53 1.06 14.53
C ILE A 21 -4.00 -0.38 14.24
N VAL A 22 -5.18 -0.58 13.65
CA VAL A 22 -5.64 -1.92 13.23
C VAL A 22 -4.87 -2.45 12.01
N ALA A 23 -4.35 -1.56 11.15
CA ALA A 23 -3.40 -1.92 10.09
C ALA A 23 -1.95 -2.09 10.58
N GLY A 24 -1.69 -1.91 11.89
CA GLY A 24 -0.41 -2.17 12.55
C GLY A 24 -0.19 -3.63 12.95
N GLY A 25 -0.93 -4.56 12.34
CA GLY A 25 -0.75 -6.00 12.49
C GLY A 25 0.54 -6.48 11.84
N TYR A 26 1.64 -6.36 12.57
CA TYR A 26 2.90 -7.02 12.27
C TYR A 26 2.71 -8.55 12.22
N TYR A 27 3.31 -9.20 11.19
CA TYR A 27 3.60 -10.64 10.99
C TYR A 27 2.52 -11.50 10.27
N ILE A 28 2.81 -12.29 9.22
CA ILE A 28 3.97 -13.18 8.96
C ILE A 28 4.24 -13.29 7.44
N GLY A 29 5.31 -12.65 6.95
CA GLY A 29 5.75 -12.71 5.54
C GLY A 29 6.21 -11.35 5.02
N GLY A 30 7.20 -10.75 5.67
CA GLY A 30 7.49 -9.31 5.61
C GLY A 30 7.64 -8.77 4.19
N ASP A 31 6.59 -8.12 3.69
CA ASP A 31 6.68 -7.22 2.55
C ASP A 31 7.75 -6.16 2.80
N LYS A 32 8.64 -5.99 1.82
CA LYS A 32 9.70 -4.98 1.87
C LYS A 32 9.15 -3.54 1.90
N TYR A 33 7.93 -3.31 1.42
CA TYR A 33 7.33 -1.98 1.24
C TYR A 33 5.95 -1.88 1.89
N THR A 34 5.55 -0.67 2.27
CA THR A 34 4.21 -0.40 2.79
C THR A 34 3.18 -0.33 1.67
N VAL A 35 1.89 -0.44 2.02
CA VAL A 35 0.76 -0.31 1.08
C VAL A 35 0.81 1.01 0.32
N GLU A 36 1.19 2.10 0.97
CA GLU A 36 1.32 3.42 0.33
C GLU A 36 2.41 3.42 -0.74
N GLN A 37 3.54 2.74 -0.49
CA GLN A 37 4.66 2.65 -1.43
C GLN A 37 4.29 1.78 -2.65
N TYR A 38 3.58 0.69 -2.45
CA TYR A 38 3.02 -0.11 -3.55
C TYR A 38 2.05 0.71 -4.40
N SER A 39 1.14 1.44 -3.75
CA SER A 39 0.15 2.28 -4.43
C SER A 39 0.83 3.36 -5.29
N GLN A 40 1.89 4.00 -4.78
CA GLN A 40 2.70 4.97 -5.55
C GLN A 40 3.31 4.35 -6.82
N ALA A 41 3.79 3.12 -6.73
CA ALA A 41 4.32 2.36 -7.86
C ALA A 41 3.24 1.86 -8.84
N GLY A 42 1.95 2.09 -8.55
CA GLY A 42 0.83 1.59 -9.34
C GLY A 42 0.49 0.13 -9.06
N VAL A 43 1.00 -0.43 -7.95
CA VAL A 43 0.68 -1.76 -7.47
C VAL A 43 -0.49 -1.67 -6.49
N THR A 44 -1.57 -2.38 -6.79
CA THR A 44 -2.69 -2.56 -5.89
C THR A 44 -2.44 -3.77 -5.01
N TRP A 45 -2.64 -3.60 -3.71
CA TRP A 45 -2.55 -4.66 -2.73
C TRP A 45 -3.95 -4.91 -2.16
N GLU A 46 -4.36 -6.17 -2.16
CA GLU A 46 -5.57 -6.63 -1.49
C GLU A 46 -5.16 -7.57 -0.35
N HIS A 47 -5.30 -7.06 0.87
CA HIS A 47 -5.08 -7.85 2.07
C HIS A 47 -6.16 -8.91 2.22
N ASN A 48 -5.75 -10.13 2.56
CA ASN A 48 -6.71 -11.17 2.88
C ASN A 48 -6.45 -11.72 4.28
N PHE A 49 -7.33 -11.40 5.24
CA PHE A 49 -7.15 -11.81 6.64
C PHE A 49 -7.08 -13.34 6.83
N TRP A 50 -7.65 -14.09 5.89
CA TRP A 50 -7.75 -15.56 5.95
C TRP A 50 -6.81 -16.27 4.96
N SER A 51 -6.01 -15.55 4.17
CA SER A 51 -5.24 -16.12 3.05
C SER A 51 -4.01 -15.29 2.70
N LYS A 52 -3.21 -15.74 1.73
CA LYS A 52 -2.10 -14.92 1.21
C LYS A 52 -2.62 -13.64 0.56
N ASP A 53 -1.88 -12.56 0.76
CA ASP A 53 -2.13 -11.28 0.12
C ASP A 53 -2.08 -11.40 -1.41
N ARG A 54 -2.89 -10.58 -2.07
CA ARG A 54 -2.93 -10.52 -3.53
C ARG A 54 -2.41 -9.17 -4.00
N TYR A 55 -1.60 -9.20 -5.03
CA TYR A 55 -1.02 -8.02 -5.64
C TYR A 55 -1.46 -7.94 -7.08
N PHE A 56 -1.67 -6.73 -7.55
CA PHE A 56 -2.09 -6.46 -8.91
C PHE A 56 -1.36 -5.25 -9.46
N ILE A 57 -1.11 -5.25 -10.76
CA ILE A 57 -0.67 -4.06 -11.47
C ILE A 57 -1.45 -3.95 -12.77
N ARG A 58 -2.05 -2.78 -13.01
CA ARG A 58 -2.94 -2.55 -14.17
C ARG A 58 -4.01 -3.63 -14.36
N GLY A 59 -4.54 -4.17 -13.27
CA GLY A 59 -5.56 -5.23 -13.28
C GLY A 59 -5.03 -6.65 -13.50
N VAL A 60 -3.71 -6.84 -13.66
CA VAL A 60 -3.07 -8.16 -13.78
C VAL A 60 -2.58 -8.62 -12.41
N SER A 61 -2.95 -9.83 -11.99
CA SER A 61 -2.46 -10.42 -10.74
C SER A 61 -0.97 -10.75 -10.85
N ILE A 62 -0.21 -10.35 -9.83
CA ILE A 62 1.22 -10.57 -9.70
C ILE A 62 1.54 -11.14 -8.32
N ASP A 63 2.67 -11.83 -8.23
CA ASP A 63 3.20 -12.30 -6.94
C ASP A 63 3.86 -11.15 -6.16
N GLN A 64 3.94 -11.30 -4.84
CA GLN A 64 4.61 -10.36 -3.93
C GLN A 64 6.01 -9.95 -4.41
N LYS A 65 6.83 -10.91 -4.85
CA LYS A 65 8.19 -10.63 -5.35
C LYS A 65 8.20 -9.71 -6.57
N MET A 66 7.20 -9.84 -7.45
CA MET A 66 7.06 -8.94 -8.60
C MET A 66 6.62 -7.55 -8.15
N ALA A 67 5.65 -7.47 -7.23
CA ALA A 67 5.22 -6.22 -6.62
C ALA A 67 6.43 -5.48 -6.01
N GLU A 68 7.25 -6.17 -5.23
CA GLU A 68 8.47 -5.61 -4.62
C GLU A 68 9.47 -5.13 -5.68
N THR A 69 9.67 -5.90 -6.75
CA THR A 69 10.59 -5.55 -7.85
C THR A 69 10.12 -4.29 -8.59
N ILE A 70 8.81 -4.18 -8.81
CA ILE A 70 8.19 -3.02 -9.47
C ILE A 70 8.36 -1.78 -8.59
N THR A 71 8.06 -1.90 -7.29
CA THR A 71 8.22 -0.82 -6.32
C THR A 71 9.67 -0.39 -6.17
N ASP A 72 10.62 -1.33 -6.15
CA ASP A 72 12.06 -1.04 -6.11
C ASP A 72 12.49 -0.21 -7.33
N LYS A 73 12.07 -0.64 -8.53
CA LYS A 73 12.33 0.12 -9.76
C LYS A 73 11.63 1.48 -9.79
N TYR A 74 10.43 1.59 -9.23
CA TYR A 74 9.75 2.88 -9.08
C TYR A 74 10.61 3.86 -8.26
N PHE A 75 11.16 3.43 -7.12
CA PHE A 75 12.03 4.28 -6.31
C PHE A 75 13.38 4.60 -6.98
N LEU A 76 13.91 3.68 -7.80
CA LEU A 76 15.14 3.92 -8.56
C LEU A 76 14.95 4.91 -9.72
N VAL A 77 13.85 4.81 -10.46
CA VAL A 77 13.61 5.63 -11.65
C VAL A 77 12.84 6.92 -11.31
N GLY A 78 12.11 6.96 -10.19
CA GLY A 78 11.29 8.09 -9.76
C GLY A 78 9.99 8.25 -10.55
N ARG A 79 9.59 7.24 -11.32
CA ARG A 79 8.32 7.22 -12.08
C ARG A 79 7.74 5.81 -12.13
N GLN A 80 6.44 5.72 -12.45
CA GLN A 80 5.80 4.45 -12.74
C GLN A 80 6.42 3.77 -13.97
N LEU A 81 6.46 2.45 -13.92
CA LEU A 81 6.96 1.63 -15.03
C LEU A 81 5.96 1.61 -16.19
N THR A 82 6.51 1.59 -17.40
CA THR A 82 5.74 1.42 -18.64
C THR A 82 5.34 -0.05 -18.82
N ASP A 83 4.36 -0.32 -19.69
CA ASP A 83 3.93 -1.69 -20.00
C ASP A 83 5.08 -2.56 -20.52
N ASP A 84 6.01 -1.97 -21.27
CA ASP A 84 7.19 -2.68 -21.79
C ASP A 84 8.16 -3.08 -20.66
N GLU A 85 8.42 -2.16 -19.73
CA GLU A 85 9.24 -2.42 -18.54
C GLU A 85 8.59 -3.48 -17.64
N LEU A 86 7.26 -3.47 -17.50
CA LEU A 86 6.52 -4.48 -16.76
C LEU A 86 6.57 -5.86 -17.43
N ARG A 87 6.48 -5.90 -18.77
CA ARG A 87 6.65 -7.15 -19.54
C ARG A 87 8.06 -7.74 -19.40
N ILE A 88 9.09 -6.90 -19.35
CA ILE A 88 10.48 -7.34 -19.10
C ILE A 88 10.61 -7.97 -17.70
N ILE A 89 9.86 -7.47 -16.71
CA ILE A 89 9.81 -8.03 -15.35
C ILE A 89 9.01 -9.36 -15.31
N GLY A 90 8.23 -9.65 -16.37
CA GLY A 90 7.44 -10.87 -16.51
C GLY A 90 5.95 -10.68 -16.20
N VAL A 91 5.48 -9.45 -16.06
CA VAL A 91 4.06 -9.15 -15.91
C VAL A 91 3.35 -9.42 -17.24
N LYS A 92 2.24 -10.17 -17.19
CA LYS A 92 1.44 -10.53 -18.37
C LYS A 92 0.35 -9.48 -18.63
N ILE A 93 0.78 -8.30 -19.09
CA ILE A 93 -0.08 -7.20 -19.57
C ILE A 93 -0.28 -7.25 -21.09
#